data_AF-A0A5B8UUZ3-F1
#
_entry.id   AF-A0A5B8UUZ3-F1
#
_cell.length_a   1.000
_cell.length_b   1.000
_cell.length_c   1.000
_cell.angle_alpha   90.00
_cell.angle_beta   90.00
_cell.angle_gamma   90.00
#
_symmetry.space_group_name_H-M   'P 1'
#
loop_
_entity.id
_entity.type
_entity.pdbx_description
1 polymer ?
#
loop_
_entity_poly.entity_id
_entity_poly.type
_entity_poly.pdbx_seq_one_letter_code
_entity_poly.pdbx_strand_id
1 'polypeptide(L)'
;MAFNNNSKTALIIVPMLLAIMFAACTTKPAPKPWSKEYISNFRDSLDTAFKAMSDKNQRNQIVGCIIEKVKQAIPKGFESVPRDSSYRLVLKYASDCTNGLKGTKGSFAWTKDNENHLRKTVLRRLTDTAVCDCYITKLKTKYPNGVPFSLSDSIKHTLTEECYKELKKSN
;
A
#
# COMPACT_ATOMS: atom_id res chain seq x y z
N MET A 1 13.50 10.55 84.35
CA MET A 1 14.02 10.03 83.06
C MET A 1 12.93 10.21 82.03
N ALA A 2 13.10 11.13 81.08
CA ALA A 2 12.12 11.44 80.05
C ALA A 2 12.59 10.81 78.72
N PHE A 3 11.73 10.00 78.11
CA PHE A 3 11.96 9.44 76.78
C PHE A 3 11.45 10.42 75.72
N ASN A 4 12.34 10.76 74.78
CA ASN A 4 12.13 11.68 73.67
C ASN A 4 11.50 10.92 72.48
N ASN A 5 10.30 11.32 72.05
CA ASN A 5 9.60 10.77 70.90
C ASN A 5 9.85 11.68 69.68
N ASN A 6 10.74 11.29 68.77
CA ASN A 6 10.88 11.91 67.46
C ASN A 6 11.24 10.86 66.41
N SER A 7 10.25 10.28 65.74
CA SER A 7 10.46 9.58 64.46
C SER A 7 9.13 9.19 63.81
N LYS A 8 8.39 10.15 63.24
CA LYS A 8 7.26 9.84 62.32
C LYS A 8 7.05 10.94 61.27
N THR A 9 8.06 11.23 60.46
CA THR A 9 7.91 12.19 59.34
C THR A 9 8.76 11.81 58.13
N ALA A 10 8.73 10.54 57.74
CA ALA A 10 9.41 10.11 56.52
C ALA A 10 8.74 8.88 55.90
N LEU A 11 7.45 8.94 55.53
CA LEU A 11 6.87 7.83 54.75
C LEU A 11 5.56 8.13 53.99
N ILE A 12 5.28 9.36 53.55
CA ILE A 12 4.05 9.63 52.77
C ILE A 12 4.27 10.67 51.65
N ILE A 13 5.38 10.61 50.90
CA ILE A 13 5.59 11.47 49.72
C ILE A 13 5.87 10.65 48.44
N VAL A 14 6.34 9.42 48.57
CA VAL A 14 6.73 8.57 47.43
C VAL A 14 5.55 8.04 46.58
N PRO A 15 4.34 7.71 47.10
CA PRO A 15 3.29 7.16 46.23
C PRO A 15 2.55 8.21 45.41
N MET A 16 2.69 9.51 45.70
CA MET A 16 1.96 10.59 44.99
C MET A 16 2.61 10.99 43.65
N LEU A 17 3.92 10.75 43.48
CA LEU A 17 4.66 11.06 42.25
C LEU A 17 4.51 9.99 41.16
N LEU A 18 4.11 8.76 41.50
CA LEU A 18 3.87 7.69 40.53
C LEU A 18 2.49 7.77 39.84
N ALA A 19 1.52 8.49 40.42
CA ALA A 19 0.19 8.66 39.83
C ALA A 19 0.15 9.67 38.67
N ILE A 20 1.14 10.56 38.56
CA ILE A 20 1.17 11.61 37.53
C ILE A 20 1.69 11.06 36.19
N MET A 21 2.44 9.96 36.20
CA MET A 21 3.01 9.34 34.98
C MET A 21 2.00 8.53 34.16
N PHE A 22 0.83 8.16 34.71
CA PHE A 22 -0.19 7.38 33.99
C PHE A 22 -1.30 8.24 33.36
N ALA A 23 -1.32 9.55 33.60
CA ALA A 23 -2.33 10.46 33.03
C ALA A 23 -1.95 11.01 31.64
N ALA A 24 -0.78 10.68 31.11
CA ALA A 24 -0.38 11.01 29.73
C ALA A 24 -0.72 9.88 28.75
N CYS A 25 -1.93 9.32 28.85
CA CYS A 25 -2.54 8.66 27.69
C CYS A 25 -2.76 9.75 26.64
N THR A 26 -1.83 9.89 25.70
CA THR A 26 -2.02 10.71 24.51
C THR A 26 -3.21 10.14 23.74
N THR A 27 -4.40 10.69 24.00
CA THR A 27 -5.60 10.35 23.27
C THR A 27 -5.30 10.69 21.82
N LYS A 28 -5.03 9.66 21.01
CA LYS A 28 -4.88 9.85 19.57
C LYS A 28 -6.10 10.64 19.11
N PRO A 29 -5.92 11.76 18.40
CA PRO A 29 -7.04 12.56 17.94
C PRO A 29 -8.04 11.60 17.27
N ALA A 30 -9.31 11.78 17.61
CA ALA A 30 -10.36 10.92 17.09
C ALA A 30 -10.23 10.88 15.56
N PRO A 31 -10.32 9.68 14.92
CA PRO A 31 -10.16 9.55 13.48
C PRO A 31 -11.04 10.57 12.77
N LYS A 32 -10.43 11.45 11.97
CA LYS A 32 -11.21 12.43 11.22
C LYS A 32 -11.92 11.70 10.08
N PRO A 33 -13.27 11.67 10.05
CA PRO A 33 -13.97 11.08 8.92
C PRO A 33 -13.67 11.89 7.66
N TRP A 34 -13.82 11.24 6.51
CA TRP A 34 -13.54 11.70 5.14
C TRP A 34 -13.84 13.20 4.87
N SER A 35 -12.94 14.09 5.29
CA SER A 35 -13.06 15.53 5.08
C SER A 35 -12.90 15.86 3.59
N LYS A 36 -13.41 17.02 3.16
CA LYS A 36 -13.26 17.46 1.76
C LYS A 36 -11.79 17.52 1.33
N GLU A 37 -10.94 18.08 2.19
CA GLU A 37 -9.50 18.16 1.98
C GLU A 37 -8.87 16.76 1.86
N TYR A 38 -9.25 15.83 2.73
CA TYR A 38 -8.74 14.47 2.69
C TYR A 38 -9.10 13.75 1.38
N ILE A 39 -10.37 13.88 0.96
CA ILE A 39 -10.84 13.30 -0.31
C ILE A 39 -10.10 13.94 -1.49
N SER A 40 -9.87 15.24 -1.47
CA SER A 40 -9.10 15.94 -2.51
C SER A 40 -7.68 15.40 -2.62
N ASN A 41 -6.94 15.38 -1.50
CA ASN A 41 -5.56 14.88 -1.47
C ASN A 41 -5.46 13.42 -1.91
N PHE A 42 -6.44 12.59 -1.51
CA PHE A 42 -6.49 11.20 -1.93
C PHE A 42 -6.79 11.06 -3.42
N ARG A 43 -7.73 11.84 -3.96
CA ARG A 43 -8.00 11.90 -5.40
C ARG A 43 -6.74 12.32 -6.17
N ASP A 44 -6.06 13.37 -5.76
CA ASP A 44 -4.86 13.88 -6.44
C ASP A 44 -3.73 12.84 -6.45
N SER A 45 -3.58 12.09 -5.36
CA SER A 45 -2.63 10.98 -5.25
C SER A 45 -2.96 9.85 -6.23
N LEU A 46 -4.25 9.50 -6.34
CA LEU A 46 -4.71 8.48 -7.30
C LEU A 46 -4.58 8.98 -8.75
N ASP A 47 -4.97 10.21 -9.05
CA ASP A 47 -4.82 10.81 -10.38
C ASP A 47 -3.35 10.84 -10.81
N THR A 48 -2.44 11.11 -9.88
CA THR A 48 -0.99 11.01 -10.13
C THR A 48 -0.58 9.57 -10.41
N ALA A 49 -1.04 8.60 -9.62
CA ALA A 49 -0.73 7.19 -9.81
C ALA A 49 -1.26 6.63 -11.15
N PHE A 50 -2.41 7.13 -11.62
CA PHE A 50 -3.03 6.75 -12.89
C PHE A 50 -2.73 7.73 -14.02
N LYS A 51 -1.78 8.65 -13.87
CA LYS A 51 -1.47 9.67 -14.90
C LYS A 51 -1.02 9.06 -16.23
N ALA A 52 -0.46 7.85 -16.20
CA ALA A 52 -0.09 7.08 -17.39
C ALA A 52 -1.31 6.60 -18.22
N MET A 53 -2.52 6.62 -17.64
CA MET A 53 -3.75 6.35 -18.37
C MET A 53 -4.13 7.57 -19.22
N SER A 54 -4.14 7.39 -20.54
CA SER A 54 -4.41 8.43 -21.52
C SER A 54 -5.87 8.90 -21.50
N ASP A 55 -6.82 7.97 -21.30
CA ASP A 55 -8.25 8.30 -21.20
C ASP A 55 -8.57 8.93 -19.83
N LYS A 56 -8.86 10.23 -19.84
CA LYS A 56 -9.23 11.00 -18.65
C LYS A 56 -10.57 10.56 -18.06
N ASN A 57 -11.55 10.19 -18.89
CA ASN A 57 -12.86 9.76 -18.41
C ASN A 57 -12.75 8.40 -17.71
N GLN A 58 -12.01 7.49 -18.31
CA GLN A 58 -11.73 6.19 -17.71
C GLN A 58 -10.94 6.34 -16.40
N ARG A 59 -9.91 7.19 -16.38
CA ARG A 59 -9.15 7.50 -15.16
C ARG A 59 -10.06 8.03 -14.05
N ASN A 60 -10.93 9.00 -14.36
CA ASN A 60 -11.88 9.56 -13.40
C ASN A 60 -12.84 8.50 -12.85
N GLN A 61 -13.32 7.57 -13.68
CA GLN A 61 -14.18 6.45 -13.26
C GLN A 61 -13.46 5.52 -12.29
N ILE A 62 -12.21 5.14 -12.60
CA ILE A 62 -11.40 4.29 -11.72
C ILE A 62 -11.13 4.99 -10.39
N VAL A 63 -10.66 6.24 -10.42
CA VAL A 63 -10.36 7.03 -9.22
C VAL A 63 -11.61 7.18 -8.36
N GLY A 64 -12.76 7.49 -8.97
CA GLY A 64 -14.05 7.58 -8.27
C GLY A 64 -14.44 6.25 -7.61
N CYS A 65 -14.35 5.14 -8.35
CA CYS A 65 -14.66 3.80 -7.83
C CYS A 65 -13.75 3.42 -6.64
N ILE A 66 -12.45 3.71 -6.71
CA ILE A 66 -11.51 3.43 -5.60
C ILE A 66 -11.91 4.24 -4.37
N ILE A 67 -12.14 5.54 -4.52
CA ILE A 67 -12.53 6.41 -3.40
C ILE A 67 -13.81 5.88 -2.74
N GLU A 68 -14.83 5.54 -3.51
CA GLU A 68 -16.09 5.01 -2.96
C GLU A 68 -15.89 3.71 -2.19
N LYS A 69 -15.19 2.72 -2.77
CA LYS A 69 -14.98 1.43 -2.12
C LYS A 69 -14.10 1.54 -0.87
N VAL A 70 -13.06 2.37 -0.90
CA VAL A 70 -12.23 2.62 0.30
C VAL A 70 -13.06 3.31 1.38
N LYS A 71 -13.89 4.31 1.03
CA LYS A 71 -14.80 4.97 1.98
C LYS A 71 -15.75 3.98 2.65
N GLN A 72 -16.31 3.05 1.88
CA GLN A 72 -17.19 2.00 2.40
C GLN A 72 -16.45 1.03 3.33
N ALA A 73 -15.22 0.66 3.01
CA ALA A 73 -14.43 -0.29 3.80
C ALA A 73 -13.92 0.30 5.11
N ILE A 74 -13.57 1.58 5.13
CA ILE A 74 -13.04 2.29 6.30
C ILE A 74 -13.80 3.62 6.50
N PRO A 75 -15.05 3.58 6.99
CA PRO A 75 -15.91 4.78 7.09
C PRO A 75 -15.35 5.86 8.00
N LYS A 76 -14.49 5.48 8.96
CA LYS A 76 -13.80 6.39 9.89
C LYS A 76 -12.49 6.97 9.33
N GLY A 77 -12.19 6.77 8.04
CA GLY A 77 -11.00 7.28 7.37
C GLY A 77 -9.73 6.44 7.60
N PHE A 78 -8.63 6.84 6.97
CA PHE A 78 -7.38 6.06 6.98
C PHE A 78 -6.72 5.97 8.36
N GLU A 79 -6.94 6.94 9.24
CA GLU A 79 -6.43 6.93 10.62
C GLU A 79 -7.08 5.83 11.48
N SER A 80 -8.22 5.27 11.03
CA SER A 80 -8.92 4.21 11.75
C SER A 80 -8.31 2.81 11.58
N VAL A 81 -7.32 2.67 10.71
CA VAL A 81 -6.64 1.40 10.43
C VAL A 81 -5.12 1.60 10.33
N PRO A 82 -4.30 0.54 10.51
CA PRO A 82 -2.87 0.60 10.24
C PRO A 82 -2.59 1.01 8.78
N ARG A 83 -1.52 1.77 8.57
CA ARG A 83 -1.11 2.27 7.25
C ARG A 83 -1.01 1.14 6.21
N ASP A 84 -0.38 0.02 6.57
CA ASP A 84 -0.21 -1.13 5.66
C ASP A 84 -1.56 -1.75 5.24
N SER A 85 -2.50 -1.85 6.18
CA SER A 85 -3.86 -2.34 5.90
C SER A 85 -4.57 -1.42 4.93
N SER A 86 -4.46 -0.10 5.12
CA SER A 86 -5.06 0.89 4.22
C SER A 86 -4.45 0.85 2.82
N TYR A 87 -3.13 0.69 2.71
CA TYR A 87 -2.45 0.56 1.42
C TYR A 87 -2.92 -0.69 0.67
N ARG A 88 -3.03 -1.84 1.36
CA ARG A 88 -3.55 -3.08 0.78
C ARG A 88 -5.00 -2.93 0.30
N LEU A 89 -5.84 -2.21 1.05
CA LEU A 89 -7.22 -1.90 0.63
C LEU A 89 -7.26 -1.07 -0.65
N VAL A 90 -6.44 -0.01 -0.72
CA VAL A 90 -6.35 0.84 -1.93
C VAL A 90 -5.90 0.01 -3.13
N LEU A 91 -4.87 -0.83 -3.00
CA LEU A 91 -4.42 -1.71 -4.09
C LEU A 91 -5.49 -2.72 -4.52
N LYS A 92 -6.19 -3.33 -3.55
CA LYS A 92 -7.30 -4.25 -3.84
C LYS A 92 -8.36 -3.56 -4.67
N TYR A 93 -8.83 -2.39 -4.24
CA TYR A 93 -9.88 -1.68 -4.95
C TYR A 93 -9.41 -1.05 -6.25
N ALA A 94 -8.13 -0.67 -6.37
CA ALA A 94 -7.54 -0.31 -7.64
C ALA A 94 -7.64 -1.48 -8.64
N SER A 95 -7.32 -2.70 -8.21
CA SER A 95 -7.50 -3.91 -9.02
C SER A 95 -8.98 -4.17 -9.36
N ASP A 96 -9.88 -4.10 -8.39
CA ASP A 96 -11.31 -4.36 -8.62
C ASP A 96 -11.94 -3.34 -9.58
N CYS A 97 -11.65 -2.05 -9.38
CA CYS A 97 -12.17 -0.95 -10.19
C CYS A 97 -11.58 -0.91 -11.60
N THR A 98 -10.36 -1.42 -11.78
CA THR A 98 -9.75 -1.54 -13.12
C THR A 98 -10.24 -2.78 -13.86
N ASN A 99 -10.52 -3.89 -13.16
CA ASN A 99 -11.04 -5.12 -13.75
C ASN A 99 -12.54 -5.03 -14.11
N GLY A 100 -13.32 -4.21 -13.40
CA GLY A 100 -14.77 -4.03 -13.64
C GLY A 100 -15.11 -3.27 -14.93
N LEU A 101 -14.16 -2.53 -15.51
CA LEU A 101 -14.34 -1.82 -16.77
C LEU A 101 -14.14 -2.79 -17.95
N LYS A 102 -15.19 -3.54 -18.28
CA LYS A 102 -15.20 -4.44 -19.45
C LYS A 102 -14.74 -3.68 -20.71
N GLY A 103 -13.69 -4.18 -21.35
CA GLY A 103 -13.11 -3.59 -22.57
C GLY A 103 -11.84 -2.77 -22.33
N THR A 104 -11.57 -2.37 -21.09
CA THR A 104 -10.30 -1.76 -20.70
C THR A 104 -9.65 -2.63 -19.65
N LYS A 105 -8.96 -3.69 -20.10
CA LYS A 105 -8.07 -4.44 -19.20
C LYS A 105 -7.10 -3.41 -18.64
N GLY A 106 -7.22 -3.10 -17.36
CA GLY A 106 -6.36 -2.14 -16.71
C GLY A 106 -4.92 -2.63 -16.81
N SER A 107 -4.23 -2.17 -17.85
CA SER A 107 -2.89 -2.60 -18.19
C SER A 107 -2.02 -1.38 -18.41
N PHE A 108 -0.82 -1.41 -17.83
CA PHE A 108 0.21 -0.48 -18.22
C PHE A 108 0.65 -0.85 -19.63
N ALA A 109 0.41 0.04 -20.59
CA ALA A 109 0.99 -0.08 -21.93
C ALA A 109 2.52 -0.23 -21.83
N TRP A 110 3.12 -0.96 -22.77
CA TRP A 110 4.57 -1.10 -22.87
C TRP A 110 5.20 0.21 -23.35
N THR A 111 5.35 1.16 -22.43
CA THR A 111 6.20 2.33 -22.60
C THR A 111 7.57 2.05 -21.98
N LYS A 112 8.61 2.78 -22.42
CA LYS A 112 9.95 2.67 -21.85
C LYS A 112 9.95 2.90 -20.33
N ASP A 113 9.15 3.86 -19.86
CA ASP A 113 9.04 4.18 -18.43
C ASP A 113 8.34 3.07 -17.64
N ASN A 114 7.23 2.53 -18.16
CA ASN A 114 6.50 1.44 -17.51
C ASN A 114 7.35 0.16 -17.46
N GLU A 115 8.06 -0.15 -18.54
CA GLU A 115 8.98 -1.28 -18.58
C GLU A 115 10.13 -1.11 -17.59
N ASN A 116 10.76 0.07 -17.55
CA ASN A 116 11.82 0.36 -16.59
C ASN A 116 11.33 0.25 -15.14
N HIS A 117 10.13 0.74 -14.87
CA HIS A 117 9.51 0.64 -13.54
C HIS A 117 9.23 -0.82 -13.15
N LEU A 118 8.65 -1.61 -14.07
CA LEU A 118 8.39 -3.02 -13.86
C LEU A 118 9.69 -3.81 -13.66
N ARG A 119 10.70 -3.57 -14.51
CA ARG A 119 12.04 -4.18 -14.42
C ARG A 119 12.67 -3.90 -13.05
N LYS A 120 12.66 -2.65 -12.57
CA LYS A 120 13.14 -2.29 -11.22
C LYS A 120 12.38 -3.05 -10.13
N THR A 121 11.06 -3.22 -10.27
CA THR A 121 10.23 -3.92 -9.31
C THR A 121 10.50 -5.42 -9.28
N VAL A 122 10.68 -6.04 -10.45
CA VAL A 122 11.01 -7.47 -10.59
C VAL A 122 12.42 -7.75 -10.08
N LEU A 123 13.42 -6.92 -10.43
CA LEU A 123 14.80 -7.07 -9.97
C LEU A 123 14.93 -7.00 -8.44
N ARG A 124 14.15 -6.14 -7.78
CA ARG A 124 14.11 -6.10 -6.30
C ARG A 124 13.69 -7.43 -5.67
N ARG A 125 12.96 -8.29 -6.40
CA ARG A 125 12.49 -9.59 -5.93
C ARG A 125 13.36 -10.75 -6.39
N LEU A 126 13.77 -10.75 -7.66
CA LEU A 126 14.48 -11.88 -8.27
C LEU A 126 16.00 -11.76 -8.15
N THR A 127 16.54 -10.55 -7.98
CA THR A 127 17.98 -10.19 -7.90
C THR A 127 18.83 -10.52 -9.13
N ASP A 128 18.44 -11.50 -9.94
CA ASP A 128 19.12 -11.94 -11.17
C ASP A 128 18.61 -11.15 -12.40
N THR A 129 19.54 -10.49 -13.09
CA THR A 129 19.23 -9.68 -14.28
C THR A 129 18.79 -10.51 -15.48
N ALA A 130 19.37 -11.70 -15.69
CA ALA A 130 19.00 -12.56 -16.80
C ALA A 130 17.59 -13.12 -16.62
N VAL A 131 17.24 -13.53 -15.38
CA VAL A 131 15.89 -14.01 -15.06
C VAL A 131 14.86 -12.88 -15.22
N CYS A 132 15.20 -11.66 -14.79
CA CYS A 132 14.33 -10.51 -15.00
C CYS A 132 14.08 -10.23 -16.49
N ASP A 133 15.10 -10.33 -17.34
CA ASP A 133 14.99 -10.02 -18.76
C ASP A 133 14.15 -11.05 -19.51
N CYS A 134 14.33 -12.33 -19.17
CA CYS A 134 13.43 -13.39 -19.60
C CYS A 134 11.98 -13.12 -19.14
N TYR A 135 11.79 -12.76 -17.87
CA TYR A 135 10.46 -12.53 -17.29
C TYR A 135 9.72 -11.39 -18.00
N ILE A 136 10.39 -10.26 -18.25
CA ILE A 136 9.82 -9.13 -19.00
C ILE A 136 9.49 -9.53 -20.44
N THR A 137 10.37 -10.30 -21.09
CA THR A 137 10.14 -10.79 -22.46
C THR A 137 8.89 -11.66 -22.53
N LYS A 138 8.76 -12.66 -21.64
CA LYS A 138 7.57 -13.52 -21.60
C LYS A 138 6.29 -12.74 -21.26
N LEU A 139 6.37 -11.74 -20.38
CA LEU A 139 5.22 -10.86 -20.11
C LEU A 139 4.80 -10.07 -21.35
N LYS A 140 5.74 -9.52 -22.12
CA LYS A 140 5.45 -8.84 -23.38
C LYS A 140 4.79 -9.77 -24.39
N THR A 141 5.26 -11.01 -24.51
CA THR A 141 4.65 -12.02 -25.38
C THR A 141 3.24 -12.38 -24.94
N LYS A 142 3.01 -12.60 -23.64
CA LYS A 142 1.70 -12.97 -23.11
C LYS A 142 0.70 -11.81 -23.13
N TYR A 143 1.18 -10.57 -23.02
CA TYR A 143 0.38 -9.36 -22.96
C TYR A 143 0.93 -8.28 -23.90
N PRO A 144 0.79 -8.43 -25.23
CA PRO A 144 1.43 -7.54 -26.20
C PRO A 144 0.97 -6.08 -26.11
N ASN A 145 -0.26 -5.86 -25.62
CA ASN A 145 -0.85 -4.52 -25.50
C ASN A 145 -0.56 -3.84 -24.15
N GLY A 146 0.21 -4.48 -23.27
CA GLY A 146 0.52 -3.96 -21.94
C GLY A 146 0.28 -4.96 -20.82
N VAL A 147 0.96 -4.78 -19.69
CA VAL A 147 0.87 -5.68 -18.54
C VAL A 147 -0.30 -5.29 -17.64
N PRO A 148 -1.16 -6.23 -17.20
CA PRO A 148 -2.20 -5.94 -16.22
C PRO A 148 -1.65 -5.26 -14.96
N PHE A 149 -2.38 -4.30 -14.37
CA PHE A 149 -2.00 -3.60 -13.13
C PHE A 149 -1.67 -4.58 -12.00
N SER A 150 -2.38 -5.70 -11.96
CA SER A 150 -2.11 -6.80 -11.04
C SER A 150 -1.98 -8.11 -11.83
N LEU A 151 -0.80 -8.70 -11.77
CA LEU A 151 -0.59 -10.08 -12.19
C LEU A 151 -0.94 -11.01 -11.02
N SER A 152 -1.69 -12.07 -11.28
CA SER A 152 -1.93 -13.09 -10.26
C SER A 152 -0.62 -13.74 -9.82
N ASP A 153 -0.54 -14.17 -8.56
CA ASP A 153 0.70 -14.78 -8.04
C ASP A 153 1.04 -16.08 -8.78
N SER A 154 0.03 -16.82 -9.25
CA SER A 154 0.22 -17.97 -10.15
C SER A 154 0.97 -17.57 -11.43
N ILE A 155 0.55 -16.51 -12.12
CA ILE A 155 1.25 -16.04 -13.33
C ILE A 155 2.68 -15.61 -13.00
N LYS A 156 2.86 -14.86 -11.90
CA LYS A 156 4.20 -14.42 -11.48
C LYS A 156 5.13 -15.61 -11.23
N HIS A 157 4.65 -16.61 -10.49
CA HIS A 157 5.43 -17.80 -10.16
C HIS A 157 5.75 -18.63 -11.40
N THR A 158 4.75 -18.93 -12.24
CA THR A 158 4.94 -19.71 -13.48
C THR A 158 5.99 -19.06 -14.39
N LEU A 159 5.90 -17.76 -14.65
CA LEU A 159 6.85 -17.06 -15.52
C LEU A 159 8.27 -17.06 -14.94
N THR A 160 8.40 -16.93 -13.61
CA THR A 160 9.70 -16.95 -12.93
C THR A 160 10.36 -18.33 -13.06
N GLU A 161 9.61 -19.41 -12.79
CA GLU A 161 10.10 -20.79 -12.89
C GLU A 161 10.48 -21.17 -14.32
N GLU A 162 9.68 -20.75 -15.32
CA GLU A 162 10.04 -20.93 -16.72
C GLU A 162 11.38 -20.28 -17.06
N CYS A 163 11.61 -19.05 -16.60
CA CYS A 163 12.86 -18.34 -16.85
C CYS A 163 14.07 -18.99 -16.18
N TYR A 164 13.94 -19.46 -14.94
CA TYR A 164 15.02 -20.23 -14.30
C TYR A 164 15.32 -21.53 -15.04
N LYS A 165 14.30 -22.23 -15.55
CA LYS A 165 14.48 -23.47 -16.30
C LYS A 165 15.14 -23.24 -17.65
N GLU A 166 14.79 -22.18 -18.37
CA GLU A 166 15.40 -21.84 -19.65
C GLU A 166 16.87 -21.48 -19.48
N LEU A 167 17.20 -20.61 -18.50
CA LEU A 167 18.58 -20.18 -18.26
C LEU A 167 19.49 -21.31 -17.75
N LYS A 168 18.96 -22.27 -16.97
CA LYS A 168 19.70 -23.46 -16.56
C LYS A 168 20.03 -24.42 -17.70
N LYS A 169 19.28 -24.40 -18.80
CA LYS A 169 19.56 -25.24 -19.99
C LYS A 169 20.57 -24.61 -20.94
N SER A 170 20.81 -23.30 -20.81
CA SER A 170 21.72 -22.52 -21.65
C SER A 170 23.14 -22.42 -21.09
N ASN A 171 23.36 -22.91 -19.86
CA ASN A 171 24.66 -23.04 -19.20
C ASN A 171 25.06 -24.52 -19.12
#